data_AF-A0A2V7YUZ7-F1
#
_entry.id   AF-A0A2V7YUZ7-F1
#
_cell.length_a   1.000
_cell.length_b   1.000
_cell.length_c   1.000
_cell.angle_alpha   90.00
_cell.angle_beta   90.00
_cell.angle_gamma   90.00
#
_symmetry.space_group_name_H-M   'P 1'
#
loop_
_entity.id
_entity.type
_entity.pdbx_description
1 polymer ?
#
loop_
_entity_poly.entity_id
_entity_poly.type
_entity_poly.pdbx_seq_one_letter_code
_entity_poly.pdbx_strand_id
1 'polypeptide(L)'
;MFQNNPSFITTELLPSTRVPGGTMIHVTTNNPGNGLVQVFGEIHTGPKAVVACAWIFLVRGTVGIGTGDGGHTELDMILTKKGSWEMLQVSNAVSPANEFIIYALDRIVTPFDSDNEFYVESAQVTRTRSSCSPQ
;
A
#
# COMPACT_ATOMS: atom_id res chain seq x y z
N MET A 1 -3.44 -9.30 3.08
CA MET A 1 -4.24 -9.04 1.86
C MET A 1 -5.67 -8.81 2.27
N PHE A 2 -6.38 -7.89 1.61
CA PHE A 2 -7.79 -7.63 1.90
C PHE A 2 -8.58 -7.36 0.62
N GLN A 3 -9.82 -7.85 0.57
CA GLN A 3 -10.77 -7.63 -0.51
C GLN A 3 -12.01 -6.94 0.07
N ASN A 4 -12.23 -5.68 -0.29
CA ASN A 4 -13.41 -4.93 0.17
C ASN A 4 -14.66 -5.24 -0.66
N ASN A 5 -14.49 -5.79 -1.86
CA ASN A 5 -15.55 -6.12 -2.80
C ASN A 5 -15.33 -7.52 -3.42
N PRO A 6 -16.36 -8.20 -3.94
CA PRO A 6 -16.19 -9.43 -4.71
C PRO A 6 -15.22 -9.22 -5.87
N SER A 7 -14.08 -9.91 -5.83
CA SER A 7 -12.93 -9.63 -6.70
C SER A 7 -11.85 -10.71 -6.56
N PHE A 8 -10.73 -10.56 -7.27
CA PHE A 8 -9.53 -11.34 -7.05
C PHE A 8 -8.36 -10.43 -6.67
N ILE A 9 -7.51 -10.94 -5.81
CA ILE A 9 -6.18 -10.41 -5.53
C ILE A 9 -5.19 -11.56 -5.59
N THR A 10 -4.08 -11.38 -6.28
CA THR A 10 -2.96 -12.32 -6.24
C THR A 10 -1.73 -11.61 -5.74
N THR A 11 -0.90 -12.35 -5.00
CA THR A 11 0.39 -11.85 -4.53
C THR A 11 1.47 -12.90 -4.72
N GLU A 12 2.64 -12.46 -5.14
CA GLU A 12 3.82 -13.29 -5.29
C GLU A 12 5.04 -12.58 -4.70
N LEU A 13 5.87 -13.31 -3.96
CA LEU A 13 7.14 -12.78 -3.46
C LEU A 13 8.23 -13.01 -4.50
N LEU A 14 8.90 -11.94 -4.92
CA LEU A 14 9.92 -11.95 -5.96
C LEU A 14 11.19 -11.25 -5.48
N PRO A 15 12.36 -11.53 -6.07
CA PRO A 15 13.54 -10.66 -5.92
C PRO A 15 13.22 -9.23 -6.38
N SER A 16 13.63 -8.22 -5.61
CA SER A 16 13.36 -6.82 -5.96
C SER A 16 14.19 -6.36 -7.15
N THR A 17 13.59 -5.54 -8.03
CA THR A 17 14.29 -4.83 -9.11
C THR A 17 14.79 -3.44 -8.67
N ARG A 18 14.51 -3.03 -7.43
CA ARG A 18 15.04 -1.77 -6.86
C ARG A 18 16.52 -1.93 -6.52
N VAL A 19 17.31 -0.88 -6.69
CA VAL A 19 18.74 -0.87 -6.32
C VAL A 19 19.02 0.29 -5.36
N PRO A 20 19.51 0.03 -4.13
CA PRO A 20 19.55 -1.29 -3.47
C PRO A 20 18.12 -1.83 -3.22
N GLY A 21 17.97 -3.15 -3.14
CA GLY A 21 16.69 -3.80 -2.86
C GLY A 21 16.86 -5.25 -2.39
N GLY A 22 15.88 -5.73 -1.63
CA GLY A 22 15.83 -7.11 -1.13
C GLY A 22 14.81 -7.95 -1.90
N THR A 23 13.64 -8.14 -1.30
CA THR A 23 12.49 -8.81 -1.93
C THR A 23 11.36 -7.81 -2.18
N MET A 24 10.47 -8.14 -3.11
CA MET A 24 9.28 -7.34 -3.39
C MET A 24 8.06 -8.25 -3.47
N ILE A 25 6.91 -7.71 -3.08
CA ILE A 25 5.60 -8.34 -3.26
C ILE A 25 5.03 -7.79 -4.55
N HIS A 26 4.84 -8.66 -5.54
CA HIS A 26 4.01 -8.40 -6.71
C HIS A 26 2.54 -8.51 -6.31
N VAL A 27 1.72 -7.51 -6.65
CA VAL A 27 0.30 -7.48 -6.34
C VAL A 27 -0.49 -7.20 -7.62
N THR A 28 -1.47 -8.06 -7.92
CA THR A 28 -2.48 -7.77 -8.94
C THR A 28 -3.87 -7.82 -8.33
N THR A 29 -4.71 -6.87 -8.70
CA THR A 29 -6.13 -6.87 -8.31
C THR A 29 -6.99 -6.21 -9.38
N ASN A 30 -8.25 -6.61 -9.43
CA ASN A 30 -9.22 -6.14 -10.41
C ASN A 30 -10.34 -5.28 -9.81
N ASN A 31 -10.22 -4.78 -8.57
CA ASN A 31 -11.27 -3.94 -7.98
C ASN A 31 -10.68 -2.88 -7.03
N PRO A 32 -11.18 -1.63 -7.04
CA PRO A 32 -10.77 -0.61 -6.09
C PRO A 32 -11.06 -0.99 -4.64
N GLY A 33 -10.22 -0.48 -3.74
CA GLY A 33 -10.28 -0.77 -2.31
C GLY A 33 -9.68 -2.13 -1.93
N ASN A 34 -9.09 -2.86 -2.88
CA ASN A 34 -8.35 -4.07 -2.60
C ASN A 34 -6.85 -3.82 -2.55
N GLY A 35 -6.15 -4.64 -1.77
CA GLY A 35 -4.70 -4.64 -1.78
C GLY A 35 -4.10 -5.25 -0.52
N LEU A 36 -3.06 -4.58 -0.02
CA LEU A 36 -2.34 -4.98 1.17
C LEU A 36 -2.84 -4.20 2.37
N VAL A 37 -3.04 -4.90 3.48
CA VAL A 37 -3.28 -4.31 4.80
C VAL A 37 -2.39 -5.04 5.79
N GLN A 38 -1.81 -4.28 6.71
CA GLN A 38 -1.12 -4.81 7.88
C GLN A 38 -1.68 -4.13 9.11
N VAL A 39 -2.29 -4.93 9.99
CA VAL A 39 -2.66 -4.50 11.34
C VAL A 39 -1.47 -4.80 12.26
N PHE A 40 -1.05 -3.82 13.05
CA PHE A 40 0.12 -3.90 13.93
C PHE A 40 -0.20 -3.55 15.39
N GLY A 41 -1.48 -3.36 15.73
CA GLY A 41 -1.97 -3.15 17.09
C GLY A 41 -3.45 -3.47 17.22
N GLU A 42 -3.97 -3.44 18.44
CA GLU A 42 -5.41 -3.57 18.70
C GLU A 42 -6.17 -2.32 18.20
N ILE A 43 -7.48 -2.46 17.96
CA ILE A 43 -8.35 -1.34 17.56
C ILE A 43 -8.36 -0.28 18.68
N HIS A 44 -8.37 1.00 18.30
CA HIS A 44 -8.27 2.15 19.19
C HIS A 44 -6.97 2.22 19.99
N THR A 45 -5.96 1.47 19.55
CA THR A 45 -4.60 1.55 20.09
C THR A 45 -3.65 2.09 19.03
N GLY A 46 -2.50 2.59 19.46
CA GLY A 46 -1.48 3.12 18.56
C GLY A 46 -1.25 4.63 18.69
N PRO A 47 -0.21 5.15 18.02
CA PRO A 47 0.15 6.56 18.11
C PRO A 47 -0.88 7.45 17.40
N LYS A 48 -1.08 8.67 17.91
CA LYS A 48 -1.93 9.68 17.26
C LYS A 48 -1.29 10.27 15.99
N ALA A 49 0.04 10.22 15.93
CA ALA A 49 0.82 10.74 14.83
C ALA A 49 1.84 9.68 14.40
N VAL A 50 1.75 9.28 13.14
CA VAL A 50 2.70 8.40 12.48
C VAL A 50 3.06 8.96 11.11
N VAL A 51 4.15 8.43 10.56
CA VAL A 51 4.56 8.63 9.18
C VAL A 51 4.62 7.24 8.56
N ALA A 52 3.83 7.03 7.51
CA ALA A 52 3.96 5.87 6.66
C ALA A 52 4.92 6.15 5.52
N CYS A 53 5.70 5.15 5.14
CA CYS A 53 6.47 5.17 3.91
C CYS A 53 6.41 3.83 3.20
N ALA A 54 6.48 3.86 1.87
CA ALA A 54 6.59 2.66 1.05
C ALA A 54 7.34 2.93 -0.26
N TRP A 55 8.12 1.95 -0.72
CA TRP A 55 8.65 1.91 -2.09
C TRP A 55 7.70 1.10 -2.96
N ILE A 56 7.13 1.77 -3.97
CA ILE A 56 6.14 1.17 -4.87
C ILE A 56 6.57 1.37 -6.32
N PHE A 57 6.51 0.30 -7.12
CA PHE A 57 6.61 0.38 -8.58
C PHE A 57 5.23 0.14 -9.16
N LEU A 58 4.63 1.16 -9.76
CA LEU A 58 3.32 1.04 -10.38
C LEU A 58 3.46 0.60 -11.84
N VAL A 59 2.86 -0.53 -12.19
CA VAL A 59 2.83 -1.05 -13.57
C VAL A 59 1.60 -0.52 -14.29
N ARG A 60 0.42 -0.76 -13.71
CA ARG A 60 -0.89 -0.37 -14.25
C ARG A 60 -1.81 0.08 -13.12
N GLY A 61 -2.74 0.97 -13.44
CA GLY A 61 -3.75 1.46 -12.52
C GLY A 61 -3.32 2.71 -11.74
N THR A 62 -3.86 2.84 -10.53
CA THR A 62 -3.53 3.87 -9.54
C THR A 62 -3.53 3.22 -8.14
N VAL A 63 -2.54 3.56 -7.31
CA VAL A 63 -2.40 3.01 -5.96
C VAL A 63 -2.36 4.13 -4.94
N GLY A 64 -3.01 3.95 -3.80
CA GLY A 64 -2.91 4.84 -2.65
C GLY A 64 -2.40 4.12 -1.42
N ILE A 65 -1.75 4.88 -0.53
CA ILE A 65 -1.32 4.41 0.79
C ILE A 65 -2.04 5.19 1.88
N GLY A 66 -2.24 4.53 3.02
CA GLY A 66 -3.03 5.08 4.10
C GLY A 66 -2.77 4.41 5.43
N THR A 67 -2.96 5.15 6.51
CA THR A 67 -2.94 4.63 7.88
C THR A 67 -4.24 4.93 8.57
N GLY A 68 -4.63 4.09 9.54
CA GLY A 68 -5.91 4.25 10.22
C GLY A 68 -6.12 3.32 11.39
N ASP A 69 -7.38 3.13 11.76
CA ASP A 69 -7.80 2.42 12.97
C ASP A 69 -8.97 1.47 12.72
N GLY A 70 -8.74 0.16 12.86
CA GLY A 70 -9.81 -0.83 12.92
C GLY A 70 -10.74 -0.86 11.70
N GLY A 71 -10.18 -0.70 10.50
CA GLY A 71 -10.88 -0.63 9.22
C GLY A 71 -11.22 0.80 8.78
N HIS A 72 -11.13 1.80 9.67
CA HIS A 72 -11.30 3.19 9.31
C HIS A 72 -9.95 3.75 8.83
N THR A 73 -9.74 3.73 7.52
CA THR A 73 -8.56 4.26 6.84
C THR A 73 -8.96 5.32 5.82
N GLU A 74 -8.08 6.28 5.59
CA GLU A 74 -8.14 7.18 4.43
C GLU A 74 -6.91 6.94 3.54
N LEU A 75 -6.95 7.48 2.33
CA LEU A 75 -5.79 7.49 1.44
C LEU A 75 -4.99 8.77 1.69
N ASP A 76 -3.94 8.62 2.49
CA ASP A 76 -3.05 9.72 2.86
C ASP A 76 -2.27 10.25 1.63
N MET A 77 -1.93 9.37 0.67
CA MET A 77 -1.22 9.73 -0.56
C MET A 77 -1.58 8.79 -1.72
N ILE A 78 -1.56 9.32 -2.95
CA ILE A 78 -1.89 8.59 -4.19
C ILE A 78 -0.70 8.63 -5.16
N LEU A 79 -0.38 7.48 -5.76
CA LEU A 79 0.61 7.28 -6.80
C LEU A 79 -0.07 6.95 -8.14
N THR A 80 0.17 7.82 -9.13
CA THR A 80 -0.30 7.64 -10.53
C THR A 80 0.85 7.45 -11.51
N LYS A 81 2.09 7.74 -11.10
CA LYS A 81 3.29 7.63 -11.94
C LYS A 81 3.67 6.16 -12.11
N LYS A 82 3.75 5.72 -13.36
CA LYS A 82 4.01 4.33 -13.76
C LYS A 82 5.44 4.16 -14.24
N GLY A 83 5.95 2.93 -14.16
CA GLY A 83 7.22 2.53 -14.79
C GLY A 83 8.49 2.92 -14.03
N SER A 84 8.37 3.38 -12.77
CA SER A 84 9.51 3.66 -11.91
C SER A 84 9.20 3.35 -10.45
N TRP A 85 10.25 3.07 -9.67
CA TRP A 85 10.17 2.98 -8.21
C TRP A 85 9.98 4.37 -7.62
N GLU A 86 8.88 4.56 -6.91
CA GLU A 86 8.56 5.81 -6.21
C GLU A 86 8.51 5.56 -4.71
N MET A 87 9.16 6.43 -3.94
CA MET A 87 9.03 6.45 -2.50
C MET A 87 7.88 7.36 -2.13
N LEU A 88 6.83 6.77 -1.55
CA LEU A 88 5.77 7.52 -0.91
C LEU A 88 6.13 7.70 0.57
N GLN A 89 5.91 8.91 1.09
CA GLN A 89 6.07 9.19 2.52
C GLN A 89 5.04 10.24 2.95
N VAL A 90 4.21 9.88 3.91
CA VAL A 90 3.07 10.70 4.29
C VAL A 90 2.70 10.53 5.77
N SER A 91 2.16 11.58 6.38
CA SER A 91 1.61 11.53 7.73
C SER A 91 0.17 11.04 7.71
N ASN A 92 -0.25 10.38 8.78
CA ASN A 92 -1.61 9.85 8.90
C ASN A 92 -2.69 10.94 8.90
N ALA A 93 -3.74 10.76 8.11
CA ALA A 93 -4.97 11.56 8.21
C ALA A 93 -5.91 11.03 9.31
N VAL A 94 -5.94 9.71 9.53
CA VAL A 94 -6.76 9.06 10.57
C VAL A 94 -5.92 8.70 11.80
N SER A 95 -6.50 8.88 12.99
CA SER A 95 -5.84 8.62 14.29
C SER A 95 -6.81 7.94 15.28
N PRO A 96 -6.32 7.05 16.16
CA PRO A 96 -4.94 6.54 16.24
C PRO A 96 -4.58 5.69 15.01
N ALA A 97 -3.31 5.37 14.81
CA ALA A 97 -2.89 4.51 13.71
C ALA A 97 -2.49 3.13 14.25
N ASN A 98 -3.28 2.10 13.91
CA ASN A 98 -3.03 0.69 14.23
C ASN A 98 -2.86 -0.20 12.99
N GLU A 99 -3.15 0.34 11.80
CA GLU A 99 -3.03 -0.37 10.54
C GLU A 99 -2.48 0.52 9.42
N PHE A 100 -1.96 -0.13 8.39
CA PHE A 100 -1.42 0.48 7.18
C PHE A 100 -1.97 -0.25 5.94
N ILE A 101 -2.42 0.51 4.95
CA ILE A 101 -2.98 0.01 3.69
C ILE A 101 -2.17 0.48 2.48
N ILE A 102 -2.14 -0.39 1.46
CA ILE A 102 -1.71 -0.07 0.10
C ILE A 102 -2.79 -0.62 -0.83
N TYR A 103 -3.67 0.24 -1.33
CA TYR A 103 -4.87 -0.15 -2.08
C TYR A 103 -4.90 0.39 -3.51
N ALA A 104 -5.43 -0.44 -4.40
CA ALA A 104 -5.79 -0.07 -5.76
C ALA A 104 -7.00 0.90 -5.78
N LEU A 105 -6.98 1.87 -6.68
CA LEU A 105 -8.02 2.91 -6.79
C LEU A 105 -8.78 2.91 -8.11
N ASP A 106 -8.18 2.38 -9.18
CA ASP A 106 -8.82 2.41 -10.50
C ASP A 106 -9.98 1.41 -10.55
N ARG A 107 -11.11 1.87 -11.09
CA ARG A 107 -12.32 1.06 -11.28
C ARG A 107 -12.15 0.03 -12.39
N ILE A 108 -12.88 -1.07 -12.26
CA ILE A 108 -13.06 -2.11 -13.27
C ILE A 108 -13.38 -1.49 -14.64
N VAL A 109 -12.52 -1.74 -15.62
CA VAL A 109 -12.81 -1.51 -17.04
C VAL A 109 -13.44 -2.77 -17.64
N THR A 110 -13.00 -3.97 -17.20
CA THR A 110 -13.64 -5.25 -17.54
C THR A 110 -13.55 -6.26 -16.38
N PRO A 111 -14.53 -7.16 -16.22
CA PRO A 111 -14.59 -8.08 -15.06
C PRO A 111 -13.45 -9.11 -14.98
N PHE A 112 -12.57 -9.20 -15.99
CA PHE A 112 -11.53 -10.23 -16.09
C PHE A 112 -10.10 -9.68 -16.19
N ASP A 113 -9.92 -8.37 -16.41
CA ASP A 113 -8.60 -7.77 -16.45
C ASP A 113 -8.16 -7.32 -15.05
N SER A 114 -6.89 -7.57 -14.70
CA SER A 114 -6.29 -7.04 -13.49
C SER A 114 -5.98 -5.56 -13.67
N ASP A 115 -6.96 -4.67 -13.51
CA ASP A 115 -6.76 -3.26 -13.83
C ASP A 115 -5.73 -2.54 -12.95
N ASN A 116 -5.28 -3.16 -11.85
CA ASN A 116 -4.21 -2.63 -11.00
C ASN A 116 -3.11 -3.66 -10.77
N GLU A 117 -1.88 -3.26 -11.05
CA GLU A 117 -0.67 -4.08 -10.92
C GLU A 117 0.47 -3.22 -10.39
N PHE A 118 1.06 -3.64 -9.28
CA PHE A 118 2.13 -2.91 -8.61
C PHE A 118 3.03 -3.85 -7.82
N TYR A 119 4.24 -3.37 -7.55
CA TYR A 119 5.19 -4.04 -6.66
C TYR A 119 5.43 -3.19 -5.41
N VAL A 120 5.58 -3.84 -4.26
CA VAL A 120 5.96 -3.19 -3.00
C VAL A 120 7.25 -3.83 -2.49
N GLU A 121 8.30 -3.03 -2.25
CA GLU A 121 9.60 -3.54 -1.80
C GLU A 121 9.76 -3.41 -0.29
N SER A 122 9.59 -2.20 0.23
CA SER A 122 9.67 -1.92 1.67
C SER A 122 8.52 -1.00 2.06
N ALA A 123 8.00 -1.22 3.27
CA ALA A 123 6.95 -0.43 3.87
C ALA A 123 7.21 -0.30 5.38
N GLN A 124 7.04 0.89 5.92
CA GLN A 124 7.26 1.15 7.34
C GLN A 124 6.27 2.18 7.87
N VAL A 125 5.90 2.04 9.15
CA VAL A 125 5.14 3.04 9.90
C VAL A 125 5.96 3.42 11.12
N THR A 126 6.30 4.70 11.24
CA THR A 126 7.17 5.22 12.31
C THR A 126 6.53 6.43 12.98
N ARG A 127 7.02 6.83 14.15
CA ARG A 127 6.55 8.05 14.84
C ARG A 127 7.20 9.34 14.32
N THR A 128 8.26 9.22 13.54
CA THR A 128 9.05 10.33 13.00
C THR A 128 9.39 10.07 11.54
N ARG A 129 9.59 11.14 10.76
CA ARG A 129 10.04 10.97 9.37
C ARG A 129 11.44 10.35 9.33
N SER A 130 11.56 9.22 8.66
CA SER A 130 12.82 8.53 8.38
C SER A 130 12.82 8.05 6.93
N SER A 131 14.00 7.84 6.34
CA SER A 131 14.06 7.23 5.01
C SER A 131 13.44 5.83 5.03
N CYS A 132 12.59 5.50 4.05
CA CYS A 132 12.15 4.12 3.85
C CYS A 132 13.34 3.30 3.35
N SER A 133 14.08 2.72 4.30
CA SER A 133 15.24 1.90 3.99
C SER A 133 14.80 0.56 3.38
N PRO A 134 15.57 0.02 2.41
CA PRO A 134 15.36 -1.35 1.95
C PRO A 134 15.35 -2.34 3.13
N GLN A 135 14.55 -3.39 3.02
CA GLN A 135 14.55 -4.52 3.95
C GLN A 135 15.25 -5.74 3.34
#